data_AF-A0A6B0UT77-F1
#
_entry.id   AF-A0A6B0UT77-F1
#
_cell.length_a   1.000
_cell.length_b   1.000
_cell.length_c   1.000
_cell.angle_alpha   90.00
_cell.angle_beta   90.00
_cell.angle_gamma   90.00
#
_symmetry.space_group_name_H-M   'P 1'
#
loop_
_entity.id
_entity.type
_entity.pdbx_description
1 polymer ?
#
loop_
_entity_poly.entity_id
_entity_poly.type
_entity_poly.pdbx_seq_one_letter_code
_entity_poly.pdbx_strand_id
1 'polypeptide(L)'
;MPSFSLSLAALGLDAGPESLPRSVGAKAVVVYAFYPNLQGLFPTSYDSNVRQRFGVELSLGGPVSTLVVQPADASSPVGTLRVRLRFPRDVGDQPQCVFWMFSSSGRGKWSTRGCKLEAVDAGHINCSCDHLSS
;
A
#
# COMPACT_ATOMS: atom_id res chain seq x y z
N MET A 1 -21.04 -5.52 0.52
CA MET A 1 -19.84 -5.36 -0.31
C MET A 1 -18.87 -4.48 0.45
N PRO A 2 -17.61 -4.90 0.72
CA PRO A 2 -16.65 -4.02 1.37
C PRO A 2 -16.41 -2.80 0.46
N SER A 3 -16.62 -1.60 1.01
CA SER A 3 -16.38 -0.35 0.30
C SER A 3 -14.90 -0.02 0.44
N PHE A 4 -14.14 -0.12 -0.66
CA PHE A 4 -12.76 0.32 -0.73
C PHE A 4 -12.76 1.79 -1.17
N SER A 5 -12.43 2.70 -0.26
CA SER A 5 -12.28 4.11 -0.60
C SER A 5 -10.80 4.41 -0.84
N LEU A 6 -10.43 4.55 -2.12
CA LEU A 6 -9.20 5.22 -2.48
C LEU A 6 -9.50 6.71 -2.53
N SER A 7 -9.16 7.45 -1.48
CA SER A 7 -9.26 8.90 -1.52
C SER A 7 -8.14 9.45 -2.39
N LEU A 8 -8.48 10.04 -3.54
CA LEU A 8 -7.51 10.78 -4.36
C LEU A 8 -6.90 11.97 -3.60
N ALA A 9 -7.56 12.47 -2.55
CA ALA A 9 -6.99 13.47 -1.64
C ALA A 9 -5.76 12.92 -0.88
N ALA A 10 -5.75 11.61 -0.57
CA ALA A 10 -4.63 10.97 0.10
C ALA A 10 -3.38 10.77 -0.79
N LEU A 11 -3.50 11.01 -2.11
CA LEU A 11 -2.37 11.11 -3.05
C LEU A 11 -1.70 12.48 -3.01
N GLY A 12 -2.09 13.39 -2.11
CA GLY A 12 -1.55 14.74 -2.08
C GLY A 12 -1.89 15.55 -3.33
N LEU A 13 -3.05 15.29 -3.94
CA LEU A 13 -3.67 16.17 -4.92
C LEU A 13 -4.63 17.17 -4.25
N ASP A 14 -4.38 17.51 -2.98
CA ASP A 14 -5.02 18.67 -2.37
C ASP A 14 -4.29 19.92 -2.84
N ALA A 15 -4.92 20.66 -3.74
CA ALA A 15 -4.47 21.94 -4.26
C ALA A 15 -4.49 23.04 -3.17
N GLY A 16 -3.74 22.87 -2.09
CA GLY A 16 -3.45 23.92 -1.12
C GLY A 16 -2.58 25.03 -1.74
N PRO A 17 -2.78 26.30 -1.36
CA PRO A 17 -2.14 27.43 -2.01
C PRO A 17 -0.75 27.72 -1.42
N GLU A 18 0.23 26.81 -1.51
CA GLU A 18 1.64 27.24 -1.43
C GLU A 18 2.63 26.25 -2.06
N SER A 19 3.26 26.73 -3.13
CA SER A 19 4.53 26.33 -3.76
C SER A 19 4.85 24.84 -4.00
N LEU A 20 4.17 24.23 -4.97
CA LEU A 20 4.85 23.41 -5.99
C LEU A 20 4.75 24.19 -7.30
N PRO A 21 5.77 24.21 -8.18
CA PRO A 21 5.59 24.71 -9.53
C PRO A 21 4.56 23.78 -10.17
N ARG A 22 3.29 24.21 -10.19
CA ARG A 22 2.22 23.54 -10.90
C ARG A 22 2.66 23.50 -12.36
N SER A 23 3.12 22.34 -12.82
CA SER A 23 3.03 22.00 -14.22
C SER A 23 1.54 21.88 -14.53
N VAL A 24 0.93 23.04 -14.84
CA VAL A 24 -0.42 23.15 -15.38
C VAL A 24 -0.45 22.27 -16.63
N GLY A 25 -1.01 21.06 -16.50
CA GLY A 25 -1.11 20.09 -17.61
C GLY A 25 -0.38 18.75 -17.43
N ALA A 26 0.23 18.45 -16.28
CA ALA A 26 0.75 17.11 -16.03
C ALA A 26 -0.38 16.06 -16.05
N LYS A 27 -0.28 15.09 -16.96
CA LYS A 27 -1.23 13.98 -17.12
C LYS A 27 -0.59 12.69 -16.60
N ALA A 28 -1.37 11.84 -15.97
CA ALA A 28 -0.91 10.52 -15.53
C ALA A 28 -2.02 9.48 -15.70
N VAL A 29 -1.62 8.24 -15.92
CA VAL A 29 -2.47 7.06 -15.85
C VAL A 29 -2.28 6.40 -14.50
N VAL A 30 -3.37 6.18 -13.78
CA VAL A 30 -3.37 5.48 -12.49
C VAL A 30 -4.07 4.14 -12.67
N VAL A 31 -3.38 3.06 -12.34
CA VAL A 31 -3.91 1.69 -12.37
C VAL A 31 -3.96 1.16 -10.95
N TYR A 32 -5.11 0.61 -10.54
CA TYR A 32 -5.27 0.00 -9.24
C TYR A 32 -6.04 -1.32 -9.36
N ALA A 33 -5.71 -2.29 -8.51
CA ALA A 33 -6.53 -3.49 -8.35
C ALA A 33 -6.53 -3.95 -6.90
N PHE A 34 -7.67 -4.48 -6.46
CA PHE A 34 -7.86 -5.06 -5.13
C PHE A 34 -8.21 -6.53 -5.28
N TYR A 35 -7.46 -7.36 -4.58
CA TYR A 35 -7.57 -8.81 -4.63
C TYR A 35 -7.99 -9.34 -3.25
N PRO A 36 -9.30 -9.52 -3.00
CA PRO A 36 -9.83 -9.82 -1.67
C PRO A 36 -9.54 -11.23 -1.17
N ASN A 37 -9.11 -12.13 -2.04
CA ASN A 37 -8.94 -13.57 -1.74
C ASN A 37 -7.54 -14.08 -2.10
N LEU A 38 -6.60 -13.20 -2.44
CA LEU A 38 -5.24 -13.64 -2.81
C LEU A 38 -4.33 -13.88 -1.59
N GLN A 39 -4.76 -13.53 -0.37
CA GLN A 39 -3.96 -13.68 0.85
C GLN A 39 -3.39 -15.09 1.04
N GLY A 40 -4.14 -16.14 0.67
CA GLY A 40 -3.71 -17.53 0.81
C GLY A 40 -2.75 -18.04 -0.27
N LEU A 41 -2.53 -17.26 -1.35
CA LEU A 41 -1.63 -17.65 -2.44
C LEU A 41 -0.22 -17.06 -2.28
N PHE A 42 -0.06 -16.02 -1.47
CA PHE A 42 1.24 -15.42 -1.26
C PHE A 42 2.08 -16.26 -0.28
N PRO A 43 3.38 -16.46 -0.57
CA PRO A 43 4.27 -17.13 0.36
C PRO A 43 4.34 -16.41 1.70
N THR A 44 4.38 -17.18 2.79
CA THR A 44 4.63 -16.70 4.16
C THR A 44 6.13 -16.42 4.36
N SER A 45 6.64 -15.45 3.61
CA SER A 45 8.03 -15.00 3.65
C SER A 45 8.05 -13.55 4.14
N TYR A 46 8.76 -13.29 5.24
CA TYR A 46 8.75 -11.98 5.90
C TYR A 46 10.16 -11.43 6.04
N ASP A 47 10.31 -10.12 5.87
CA ASP A 47 11.54 -9.41 6.18
C ASP A 47 11.69 -9.22 7.71
N SER A 48 12.94 -9.01 8.13
CA SER A 48 13.33 -8.83 9.54
C SER A 48 12.62 -7.69 10.28
N ASN A 49 12.08 -6.72 9.55
CA ASN A 49 11.31 -5.58 10.07
C ASN A 49 9.80 -5.86 10.24
N VAL A 50 9.33 -7.04 9.86
CA VAL A 50 7.99 -7.50 10.21
C VAL A 50 8.04 -8.08 11.61
N ARG A 51 7.25 -7.52 12.53
CA ARG A 51 7.20 -8.03 13.91
C ARG A 51 6.56 -9.41 13.91
N GLN A 52 7.30 -10.39 14.42
CA GLN A 52 6.83 -11.75 14.65
C GLN A 52 6.89 -12.02 16.15
N ARG A 53 5.86 -12.67 16.70
CA ARG A 53 5.83 -13.11 18.10
C ARG A 53 5.93 -14.63 18.14
N PHE A 54 6.75 -15.14 19.04
CA PHE A 54 6.88 -16.58 19.23
C PHE A 54 5.53 -17.21 19.60
N GLY A 55 5.17 -18.30 18.93
CA GLY A 55 3.88 -18.97 19.13
C GLY A 55 2.66 -18.25 18.54
N VAL A 56 2.85 -17.17 17.78
CA VAL A 56 1.77 -16.45 17.07
C VAL A 56 2.04 -16.49 15.57
N GLU A 57 1.14 -17.11 14.82
CA GLU A 57 1.20 -17.15 13.37
C GLU A 57 0.76 -15.81 12.77
N LEU A 58 1.52 -15.31 11.79
CA LEU A 58 1.11 -14.14 11.02
C LEU A 58 0.20 -14.58 9.88
N SER A 59 -1.00 -14.01 9.83
CA SER A 59 -1.88 -14.14 8.68
C SER A 59 -1.95 -12.83 7.91
N LEU A 60 -2.11 -12.92 6.59
CA LEU A 60 -2.49 -11.78 5.78
C LEU A 60 -4.01 -11.57 5.94
N GLY A 61 -4.39 -10.81 6.97
CA GLY A 61 -5.79 -10.52 7.31
C GLY A 61 -6.45 -9.42 6.46
N GLY A 62 -6.03 -9.24 5.21
CA GLY A 62 -6.53 -8.16 4.35
C GLY A 62 -6.36 -8.44 2.87
N PRO A 63 -7.04 -7.67 2.00
CA PRO A 63 -6.89 -7.80 0.55
C PRO A 63 -5.47 -7.41 0.14
N VAL A 64 -4.97 -8.03 -0.92
CA VAL A 64 -3.77 -7.56 -1.61
C VAL A 64 -4.17 -6.44 -2.56
N SER A 65 -3.45 -5.33 -2.58
CA SER A 65 -3.75 -4.19 -3.44
C SER A 65 -2.53 -3.76 -4.24
N THR A 66 -2.72 -3.53 -5.53
CA THR A 66 -1.69 -2.95 -6.40
C THR A 66 -2.06 -1.53 -6.80
N LEU A 67 -1.07 -0.65 -6.84
CA LEU A 67 -1.22 0.72 -7.31
C LEU A 67 0.00 1.12 -8.15
N VAL A 68 -0.25 1.55 -9.37
CA VAL A 68 0.76 2.02 -10.31
C VAL A 68 0.36 3.39 -10.84
N VAL A 69 1.29 4.33 -10.84
CA VAL A 69 1.10 5.67 -11.40
C VAL A 69 2.14 5.89 -12.49
N GLN A 70 1.67 6.11 -13.72
CA GLN A 70 2.50 6.38 -14.90
C GLN A 70 2.28 7.81 -15.39
N PRO A 71 3.24 8.73 -15.22
CA PRO A 71 3.19 10.05 -15.83
C PRO A 71 3.25 9.94 -17.36
N ALA A 72 2.52 10.82 -18.06
CA ALA A 72 2.46 10.82 -19.53
C ALA A 72 3.78 11.23 -20.19
N ASP A 73 4.62 11.95 -19.47
CA ASP A 73 5.93 12.47 -19.87
C ASP A 73 7.11 11.66 -19.32
N ALA A 74 6.85 10.56 -18.60
CA ALA A 74 7.88 9.69 -18.05
C ALA A 74 7.94 8.35 -18.79
N SER A 75 9.15 7.79 -18.89
CA SER A 75 9.38 6.44 -19.45
C SER A 75 9.22 5.32 -18.42
N SER A 76 8.97 5.65 -17.16
CA SER A 76 8.81 4.68 -16.07
C SER A 76 7.76 5.14 -15.06
N PRO A 77 7.12 4.21 -14.34
CA PRO A 77 6.19 4.56 -13.28
C PRO A 77 6.86 5.32 -12.14
N VAL A 78 6.07 6.07 -11.38
CA VAL A 78 6.54 6.74 -10.16
C VAL A 78 6.98 5.68 -9.14
N GLY A 79 8.25 5.74 -8.71
CA GLY A 79 8.78 4.83 -7.68
C GLY A 79 8.48 5.30 -6.25
N THR A 80 8.48 6.61 -6.03
CA THR A 80 8.29 7.22 -4.70
C THR A 80 7.05 8.12 -4.72
N LEU A 81 6.00 7.68 -4.02
CA LEU A 81 4.78 8.44 -3.84
C LEU A 81 4.19 8.07 -2.48
N ARG A 82 3.84 9.08 -1.69
CA ARG A 82 3.12 8.80 -0.44
C ARG A 82 1.67 8.46 -0.76
N VAL A 83 1.27 7.26 -0.39
CA VAL A 83 -0.10 6.76 -0.57
C VAL A 83 -0.70 6.42 0.77
N ARG A 84 -2.02 6.62 0.91
CA ARG A 84 -2.76 6.11 2.07
C ARG A 84 -3.87 5.18 1.60
N LEU A 85 -3.92 4.01 2.21
CA LEU A 85 -4.86 2.96 1.88
C LEU A 85 -5.65 2.61 3.12
N ARG A 86 -6.96 2.44 2.94
CA ARG A 86 -7.90 2.07 3.99
C ARG A 86 -8.46 0.69 3.69
N PHE A 87 -8.20 -0.26 4.57
CA PHE A 87 -8.64 -1.65 4.44
C PHE A 87 -9.71 -1.98 5.48
N PRO A 88 -10.70 -2.82 5.15
CA PRO A 88 -11.53 -3.46 6.15
C PRO A 88 -10.65 -4.21 7.14
N ARG A 89 -10.92 -4.06 8.43
CA ARG A 89 -10.21 -4.79 9.48
C ARG A 89 -10.79 -6.20 9.57
N ASP A 90 -9.93 -7.20 9.46
CA ASP A 90 -10.24 -8.59 9.76
C ASP A 90 -9.70 -8.97 11.16
N VAL A 91 -9.80 -10.26 11.51
CA VAL A 91 -9.37 -10.83 12.80
C VAL A 91 -7.89 -10.55 13.08
N GLY A 92 -7.60 -9.87 14.19
CA GLY A 92 -6.24 -9.61 14.66
C GLY A 92 -6.11 -8.40 15.59
N ASP A 93 -5.30 -8.55 16.64
CA ASP A 93 -5.10 -7.53 17.68
C ASP A 93 -3.93 -6.57 17.40
N GLN A 94 -3.12 -6.84 16.37
CA GLN A 94 -1.91 -6.07 16.09
C GLN A 94 -1.54 -6.05 14.59
N PRO A 95 -2.31 -5.33 13.76
CA PRO A 95 -2.06 -5.28 12.32
C PRO A 95 -0.74 -4.57 11.98
N GLN A 96 -0.13 -4.96 10.86
CA GLN A 96 1.07 -4.33 10.31
C GLN A 96 0.86 -4.04 8.83
N CYS A 97 1.13 -2.81 8.40
CA CYS A 97 1.06 -2.43 6.99
C CYS A 97 2.33 -2.93 6.28
N VAL A 98 2.15 -3.78 5.26
CA VAL A 98 3.24 -4.41 4.52
C VAL A 98 3.01 -4.30 3.01
N PHE A 99 4.09 -4.45 2.25
CA PHE A 99 4.07 -4.60 0.81
C PHE A 99 4.90 -5.82 0.39
N TRP A 100 4.68 -6.32 -0.83
CA TRP A 100 5.47 -7.43 -1.35
C TRP A 100 6.79 -6.92 -1.93
N MET A 101 7.89 -7.17 -1.23
CA MET A 101 9.23 -6.78 -1.69
C MET A 101 9.81 -7.85 -2.60
N PHE A 102 9.79 -7.59 -3.91
CA PHE A 102 10.40 -8.46 -4.92
C PHE A 102 11.93 -8.50 -4.79
N SER A 103 12.49 -9.69 -5.02
CA SER A 103 13.92 -9.92 -5.22
C SER A 103 14.23 -10.07 -6.71
N SER A 104 15.51 -9.94 -7.08
CA SER A 104 15.99 -10.19 -8.45
C SER A 104 15.69 -11.60 -8.96
N SER A 105 15.42 -12.56 -8.07
CA SER A 105 15.07 -13.94 -8.42
C SER A 105 13.56 -14.18 -8.67
N GLY A 106 12.74 -13.13 -8.67
CA GLY A 106 11.28 -13.24 -8.80
C GLY A 106 10.54 -13.72 -7.54
N ARG A 107 11.28 -14.23 -6.54
CA ARG A 107 10.77 -14.44 -5.17
C ARG A 107 10.61 -13.11 -4.44
N GLY A 108 9.94 -13.09 -3.31
CA GLY A 108 9.83 -11.90 -2.47
C GLY A 108 9.58 -12.19 -1.00
N LYS A 109 9.43 -11.11 -0.24
CA LYS A 109 9.08 -11.16 1.17
C LYS A 109 8.22 -9.95 1.54
N TRP A 110 7.27 -10.13 2.44
CA TRP A 110 6.50 -9.06 3.04
C TRP A 110 7.42 -8.17 3.87
N SER A 111 7.32 -6.86 3.69
CA SER A 111 8.12 -5.88 4.42
C SER A 111 7.29 -4.69 4.86
N THR A 112 7.56 -4.16 6.05
CA THR A 112 7.01 -2.89 6.56
C THR A 112 7.83 -1.66 6.12
N ARG A 113 8.90 -1.82 5.31
CA ARG A 113 9.78 -0.69 4.94
C ARG A 113 9.00 0.37 4.17
N GLY A 114 9.09 1.62 4.61
CA GLY A 114 8.34 2.72 4.00
C GLY A 114 6.84 2.72 4.28
N CYS A 115 6.30 1.69 4.95
CA CYS A 115 4.87 1.57 5.28
C CYS A 115 4.63 1.68 6.79
N LYS A 116 3.59 2.41 7.17
CA LYS A 116 3.22 2.70 8.56
C LYS A 116 1.73 2.48 8.78
N LEU A 117 1.41 1.92 9.94
CA LEU A 117 0.05 1.90 10.46
C LEU A 117 -0.25 3.28 11.04
N GLU A 118 -1.17 4.01 10.41
CA GLU A 118 -1.54 5.37 10.85
C GLU A 118 -2.64 5.31 11.92
N ALA A 119 -3.64 4.45 11.71
CA ALA A 119 -4.75 4.28 12.65
C ALA A 119 -5.41 2.91 12.49
N VAL A 120 -6.00 2.44 13.58
CA VAL A 120 -6.94 1.33 13.60
C VAL A 120 -8.28 1.90 14.06
N ASP A 121 -9.15 2.18 13.10
CA ASP A 121 -10.49 2.71 13.37
C ASP A 121 -11.48 1.56 13.61
N ALA A 122 -12.70 1.87 14.03
CA ALA A 122 -13.77 0.89 14.12
C ALA A 122 -14.01 0.21 12.75
N GLY A 123 -13.56 -1.04 12.64
CA GLY A 123 -13.68 -1.88 11.45
C GLY A 123 -12.70 -1.59 10.31
N HIS A 124 -11.69 -0.71 10.49
CA HIS A 124 -10.75 -0.38 9.41
C HIS A 124 -9.30 -0.23 9.89
N ILE A 125 -8.37 -0.51 8.97
CA ILE A 125 -6.93 -0.31 9.13
C ILE A 125 -6.51 0.76 8.11
N ASN A 126 -5.85 1.83 8.57
CA ASN A 126 -5.31 2.88 7.73
C ASN A 126 -3.78 2.74 7.62
N CYS A 127 -3.29 2.52 6.42
CA CYS A 127 -1.88 2.38 6.11
C CYS A 127 -1.38 3.59 5.32
N SER A 128 -0.17 4.08 5.61
CA SER A 128 0.55 5.02 4.73
C SER A 128 1.87 4.41 4.28
N CYS A 129 2.12 4.39 2.96
CA CYS A 129 3.39 3.97 2.38
C CYS A 129 4.03 5.13 1.62
N ASP A 130 5.37 5.23 1.57
CA ASP A 130 6.11 6.28 0.84
C ASP A 130 6.59 5.85 -0.56
N HIS A 131 6.18 4.66 -1.00
CA HIS A 131 6.44 4.09 -2.32
C HIS A 131 5.19 3.40 -2.86
N LEU A 132 5.20 3.18 -4.19
CA LEU A 132 4.20 2.37 -4.88
C LEU A 132 4.66 0.92 -4.97
N SER A 133 3.76 -0.01 -4.67
CA SER A 133 4.03 -1.43 -4.77
C SER A 133 2.75 -2.24 -5.01
N SER A 134 2.92 -3.55 -5.12
CA SER A 134 1.85 -4.55 -5.19
C SER A 134 1.73 -5.37 -3.91
#